data_AF-A0AA88Y9L2-F1
#
_entry.id   AF-A0AA88Y9L2-F1
#
_cell.length_a   1.000
_cell.length_b   1.000
_cell.length_c   1.000
_cell.angle_alpha   90.00
_cell.angle_beta   90.00
_cell.angle_gamma   90.00
#
_symmetry.space_group_name_H-M   'P 1'
#
loop_
_entity.id
_entity.type
_entity.pdbx_description
1 polymer ?
#
loop_
_entity_poly.entity_id
_entity_poly.type
_entity_poly.pdbx_seq_one_letter_code
_entity_poly.pdbx_strand_id
1 'polypeptide(L)'
;MEFNLRPQWRQWTNITCQNPTCGRCGLNHDIDMCYAVRRQCFKCKNYGHYGRMCKTLTKEQQSTATAQESHGKSLKKKVRDSLRMSIFLERKRNMRELPFSSLRSTYFRETVLNNNVLTNQLRSTKEKLEQSKSSNKDLNLKLQSAIEREKNFKQELSISEKQNAELNEQLRAISQQKIQTSCMDKLKTEIALLRKQLIAKDEHCLYLKTYCHEMEVGYEQKLKEEKELTELQRRMRADSEQKMLKQFQDLQTSVQSDLAILRQQRNQSVPQGHPNDSFMSDQSYFSPTNPFRNHSRNSRSYRGRGRF
;
A
#
# COMPACT_ATOMS: atom_id res chain seq x y z
N MET A 1 -37.85 -56.90 3.78
CA MET A 1 -37.83 -57.87 2.67
C MET A 1 -37.80 -57.06 1.38
N GLU A 2 -36.61 -56.80 0.83
CA GLU A 2 -36.44 -56.07 -0.43
C GLU A 2 -35.96 -57.05 -1.50
N PHE A 3 -36.76 -57.19 -2.57
CA PHE A 3 -36.47 -58.07 -3.69
C PHE A 3 -35.42 -57.44 -4.62
N ASN A 4 -34.19 -57.95 -4.55
CA ASN A 4 -33.14 -57.68 -5.53
C ASN A 4 -33.43 -58.41 -6.85
N LEU A 5 -34.09 -57.74 -7.79
CA LEU A 5 -34.21 -58.21 -9.18
C LEU A 5 -32.92 -57.92 -9.96
N ARG A 6 -31.97 -58.86 -9.91
CA ARG A 6 -30.85 -58.91 -10.87
C ARG A 6 -31.41 -59.32 -12.25
N PRO A 7 -31.17 -58.57 -13.34
CA PRO A 7 -31.54 -59.00 -14.68
C PRO A 7 -30.68 -60.21 -15.09
N GLN A 8 -31.32 -61.36 -15.21
CA GLN A 8 -30.74 -62.67 -15.55
C GLN A 8 -30.44 -62.82 -17.06
N TRP A 9 -29.87 -61.80 -17.68
CA TRP A 9 -29.46 -61.89 -19.09
C TRP A 9 -27.98 -62.26 -19.14
N ARG A 10 -27.72 -63.57 -19.33
CA ARG A 10 -26.62 -64.18 -20.11
C ARG A 10 -26.25 -65.57 -19.55
N GLN A 11 -27.11 -66.55 -19.76
CA GLN A 11 -26.65 -67.93 -19.97
C GLN A 11 -26.27 -68.04 -21.45
N TRP A 12 -24.98 -67.97 -21.75
CA TRP A 12 -24.45 -68.26 -23.09
C TRP A 12 -24.26 -69.77 -23.18
N THR A 13 -25.33 -70.49 -23.49
CA THR A 13 -25.21 -71.87 -23.95
C THR A 13 -24.85 -71.86 -25.43
N ASN A 14 -23.63 -72.33 -25.70
CA ASN A 14 -23.15 -72.96 -26.94
C ASN A 14 -23.88 -72.58 -28.24
N ILE A 15 -23.53 -71.43 -28.80
CA ILE A 15 -23.69 -71.17 -30.23
C ILE A 15 -22.30 -71.26 -30.84
N THR A 16 -22.07 -72.34 -31.59
CA THR A 16 -20.89 -72.61 -32.42
C THR A 16 -20.84 -71.65 -33.61
N CYS A 17 -20.62 -70.35 -33.35
CA CYS A 17 -20.20 -69.41 -34.37
C CYS A 17 -18.68 -69.28 -34.30
N GLN A 18 -17.99 -69.70 -35.37
CA GLN A 18 -16.54 -69.53 -35.53
C GLN A 18 -16.17 -68.05 -35.33
N ASN A 19 -15.40 -67.77 -34.27
CA ASN A 19 -14.87 -66.47 -33.85
C ASN A 19 -15.90 -65.37 -33.52
N PRO A 20 -16.54 -65.39 -32.33
CA PRO A 20 -17.34 -64.26 -31.87
C PRO A 20 -16.46 -63.02 -31.66
N THR A 21 -16.82 -61.90 -32.29
CA THR A 21 -16.22 -60.58 -32.04
C THR A 21 -16.21 -60.28 -30.54
N CYS A 22 -15.03 -59.94 -30.01
CA CYS A 22 -14.87 -59.66 -28.59
C CYS A 22 -15.68 -58.42 -28.20
N GLY A 23 -16.63 -58.57 -27.26
CA GLY A 23 -17.46 -57.46 -26.78
C GLY A 23 -16.68 -56.31 -26.10
N ARG A 24 -15.41 -56.54 -25.72
CA ARG A 24 -14.54 -55.55 -25.08
C ARG A 24 -13.88 -54.62 -26.09
N CYS A 25 -13.44 -55.15 -27.23
CA CYS A 25 -12.63 -54.40 -28.20
C CYS A 25 -13.21 -54.32 -29.62
N GLY A 26 -14.18 -55.18 -29.95
CA GLY A 26 -14.81 -55.30 -31.27
C GLY A 26 -13.99 -56.07 -32.30
N LEU A 27 -12.90 -56.75 -31.91
CA LEU A 27 -12.02 -57.52 -32.79
C LEU A 27 -12.12 -59.03 -32.48
N ASN A 28 -11.68 -59.86 -33.41
CA ASN A 28 -11.61 -61.32 -33.23
C ASN A 28 -10.25 -61.70 -32.64
N HIS A 29 -10.25 -62.27 -31.44
CA HIS A 29 -9.06 -62.81 -30.76
C HIS A 29 -9.52 -63.76 -29.64
N ASP A 30 -8.61 -64.60 -29.13
CA ASP A 30 -8.89 -65.42 -27.94
C ASP A 30 -9.15 -64.54 -26.71
N ILE A 31 -10.06 -64.96 -25.84
CA ILE A 31 -10.56 -64.16 -24.72
C ILE A 31 -9.41 -63.62 -23.85
N ASP A 32 -8.37 -64.43 -23.66
CA ASP A 32 -7.22 -64.11 -22.82
C ASP A 32 -6.21 -63.15 -23.47
N MET A 33 -6.29 -62.95 -24.79
CA MET A 33 -5.40 -62.08 -25.57
C MET A 33 -6.00 -60.70 -25.89
N CYS A 34 -7.08 -60.31 -25.20
CA CYS A 34 -7.71 -59.02 -25.45
C CYS A 34 -6.83 -57.84 -25.02
N TYR A 35 -6.28 -57.09 -25.97
CA TYR A 35 -5.54 -55.85 -25.69
C TYR A 35 -6.32 -54.82 -24.86
N ALA A 36 -7.65 -54.87 -24.88
CA ALA A 36 -8.48 -53.97 -24.09
C ALA A 36 -8.49 -54.29 -22.58
N VAL A 37 -8.10 -55.50 -22.16
CA VAL A 37 -8.10 -55.94 -20.74
C VAL A 37 -7.30 -54.99 -19.85
N ARG A 38 -6.12 -54.56 -20.32
CA ARG A 38 -5.22 -53.66 -19.56
C ARG A 38 -5.33 -52.18 -19.95
N ARG A 39 -6.27 -51.83 -20.84
CA ARG A 39 -6.47 -50.45 -21.30
C ARG A 39 -7.60 -49.80 -20.51
N GLN A 40 -7.35 -48.59 -20.01
CA GLN A 40 -8.38 -47.78 -19.35
C GLN A 40 -9.24 -47.06 -20.39
N CYS A 41 -10.55 -47.14 -20.26
CA CYS A 41 -11.47 -46.42 -21.13
C CYS A 41 -11.42 -44.92 -20.84
N PHE A 42 -11.16 -44.08 -21.84
CA PHE A 42 -11.13 -42.63 -21.66
C PHE A 42 -12.47 -42.00 -21.26
N LYS A 43 -13.61 -42.66 -21.57
CA LYS A 43 -14.97 -42.17 -21.27
C LYS A 43 -15.41 -42.45 -19.83
N CYS A 44 -15.36 -43.71 -19.39
CA CYS A 44 -15.85 -44.11 -18.06
C CYS A 44 -14.74 -44.42 -17.05
N LYS A 45 -13.46 -44.34 -17.46
CA LYS A 45 -12.27 -44.62 -16.65
C LYS A 45 -12.17 -46.06 -16.10
N ASN A 46 -13.04 -46.97 -16.54
CA ASN A 46 -12.95 -48.40 -16.22
C ASN A 46 -12.03 -49.14 -17.21
N TYR A 47 -11.36 -50.18 -16.74
CA TYR A 47 -10.52 -51.05 -17.57
C TYR A 47 -11.35 -52.06 -18.36
N GLY A 48 -10.76 -52.66 -19.39
CA GLY A 48 -11.35 -53.82 -20.07
C GLY A 48 -12.19 -53.50 -21.30
N HIS A 49 -12.17 -52.27 -21.82
CA HIS A 49 -12.81 -51.93 -23.10
C HIS A 49 -12.28 -50.61 -23.70
N TYR A 50 -12.46 -50.44 -25.02
CA TYR A 50 -12.14 -49.17 -25.69
C TYR A 50 -13.30 -48.16 -25.58
N GLY A 51 -12.98 -46.86 -25.67
CA GLY A 51 -13.99 -45.78 -25.58
C GLY A 51 -15.13 -45.86 -26.60
N ARG A 52 -14.91 -46.48 -27.76
CA ARG A 52 -15.95 -46.76 -28.78
C ARG A 52 -16.95 -47.85 -28.35
N MET A 53 -16.51 -48.78 -27.49
CA MET A 53 -17.33 -49.88 -26.96
C MET A 53 -17.91 -49.56 -25.57
N CYS A 54 -17.62 -48.37 -25.04
CA CYS A 54 -18.11 -47.91 -23.74
C CYS A 54 -19.61 -47.62 -23.81
N LYS A 55 -20.40 -48.40 -23.07
CA LYS A 55 -21.86 -48.23 -22.96
C LYS A 55 -22.27 -47.22 -21.90
N THR A 56 -21.32 -46.73 -21.11
CA THR A 56 -21.58 -45.68 -20.13
C THR A 56 -21.79 -44.36 -20.86
N LEU A 57 -23.01 -43.83 -20.81
CA LEU A 57 -23.34 -42.49 -21.27
C LEU A 57 -22.53 -41.48 -20.44
N THR A 58 -21.83 -40.55 -21.08
CA THR A 58 -21.13 -39.47 -20.37
C THR A 58 -22.16 -38.61 -19.62
N LYS A 59 -21.76 -38.00 -18.49
CA LYS A 59 -22.67 -37.14 -17.69
C LYS A 59 -23.32 -36.01 -18.52
N GLU A 60 -22.65 -35.55 -19.58
CA GLU A 60 -23.19 -34.57 -20.54
C GLU A 60 -24.31 -35.13 -21.43
N GLN A 61 -24.38 -36.45 -21.63
CA GLN A 61 -25.44 -37.11 -22.41
C GLN A 61 -26.61 -37.59 -21.53
N GLN A 62 -26.40 -37.75 -20.22
CA GLN A 62 -27.47 -38.13 -19.29
C GLN A 62 -28.48 -37.00 -19.06
N SER A 63 -28.07 -35.74 -19.15
CA SER A 63 -28.99 -34.59 -19.10
C SER A 63 -29.85 -34.43 -20.36
N THR A 64 -29.49 -35.08 -21.46
CA THR A 64 -30.28 -35.11 -22.70
C THR A 64 -31.08 -36.39 -22.91
N ALA A 65 -30.77 -37.47 -22.18
CA ALA A 65 -31.40 -38.78 -22.36
C ALA A 65 -32.79 -38.88 -21.72
N THR A 66 -33.09 -38.11 -20.67
CA THR A 66 -34.45 -38.04 -20.09
C THR A 66 -35.46 -37.24 -20.92
N ALA A 67 -35.05 -36.66 -22.06
CA ALA A 67 -35.92 -35.89 -22.95
C ALA A 67 -36.15 -36.54 -24.34
N GLN A 68 -35.60 -37.73 -24.61
CA GLN A 68 -35.56 -38.29 -25.98
C GLN A 68 -36.42 -39.52 -26.26
N GLU A 69 -37.28 -39.97 -25.35
CA GLU A 69 -38.22 -41.08 -25.63
C GLU A 69 -39.50 -40.67 -26.38
N SER A 70 -39.63 -39.42 -26.83
CA SER A 70 -40.74 -38.98 -27.70
C SER A 70 -40.28 -38.23 -28.95
N HIS A 71 -39.19 -38.67 -29.60
CA HIS A 71 -38.82 -38.14 -30.92
C HIS A 71 -39.69 -38.71 -32.06
N GLY A 72 -41.00 -38.55 -31.94
CA GLY A 72 -41.84 -38.41 -33.12
C GLY A 72 -41.26 -37.26 -33.95
N LYS A 73 -40.81 -37.57 -35.17
CA LYS A 73 -40.39 -36.54 -36.15
C LYS A 73 -41.40 -35.40 -36.06
N SER A 74 -40.97 -34.19 -35.72
CA SER A 74 -41.91 -33.07 -35.48
C SER A 74 -42.87 -32.99 -36.67
N LEU A 75 -44.14 -32.66 -36.43
CA LEU A 75 -45.16 -32.60 -37.48
C LEU A 75 -44.64 -31.82 -38.71
N LYS A 76 -43.87 -30.75 -38.47
CA LYS A 76 -43.21 -29.93 -39.50
C LYS A 76 -42.21 -30.72 -40.37
N LYS A 77 -41.46 -31.67 -39.82
CA LYS A 77 -40.56 -32.54 -40.59
C LYS A 77 -41.34 -33.57 -41.42
N LYS A 78 -42.39 -34.19 -40.85
CA LYS A 78 -43.24 -35.13 -41.59
C LYS A 78 -43.94 -34.46 -42.78
N VAL A 79 -44.51 -33.27 -42.59
CA VAL A 79 -45.16 -32.50 -43.67
C VAL A 79 -44.15 -32.13 -44.76
N ARG A 80 -42.96 -31.65 -44.38
CA ARG A 80 -41.89 -31.29 -45.33
C ARG A 80 -41.42 -32.50 -46.15
N ASP A 81 -41.20 -33.64 -45.49
CA ASP A 81 -40.73 -34.86 -46.16
C ASP A 81 -41.84 -35.47 -47.04
N SER A 82 -43.11 -35.40 -46.63
CA SER A 82 -44.26 -35.81 -47.44
C SER A 82 -44.38 -34.96 -48.72
N LEU A 83 -44.28 -33.64 -48.60
CA LEU A 83 -44.30 -32.73 -49.75
C LEU A 83 -43.10 -32.97 -50.70
N ARG A 84 -41.91 -33.21 -50.14
CA ARG A 84 -40.75 -33.59 -50.96
C ARG A 84 -40.99 -34.89 -51.73
N MET A 85 -41.62 -35.86 -51.09
CA MET A 85 -41.95 -37.14 -51.73
C MET A 85 -43.03 -36.98 -52.80
N SER A 86 -44.08 -36.19 -52.55
CA SER A 86 -45.14 -35.95 -53.54
C SER A 86 -44.59 -35.27 -54.79
N ILE A 87 -43.76 -34.22 -54.62
CA ILE A 87 -43.08 -33.53 -55.72
C ILE A 87 -42.18 -34.50 -56.50
N PHE A 88 -41.46 -35.38 -55.80
CA PHE A 88 -40.61 -36.39 -56.44
C PHE A 88 -41.42 -37.37 -57.28
N LEU A 89 -42.53 -37.90 -56.74
CA LEU A 89 -43.39 -38.85 -57.43
C LEU A 89 -44.09 -38.21 -58.63
N GLU A 90 -44.55 -36.98 -58.49
CA GLU A 90 -45.15 -36.20 -59.57
C GLU A 90 -44.14 -35.94 -60.70
N ARG A 91 -42.92 -35.50 -60.38
CA ARG A 91 -41.84 -35.38 -61.37
C ARG A 91 -41.55 -36.72 -62.05
N LYS A 92 -41.52 -37.81 -61.30
CA LYS A 92 -41.28 -39.16 -61.85
C LYS A 92 -42.39 -39.60 -62.79
N ARG A 93 -43.65 -39.27 -62.49
CA ARG A 93 -44.81 -39.54 -63.35
C ARG A 93 -44.72 -38.72 -64.63
N ASN A 94 -44.50 -37.41 -64.51
CA ASN A 94 -44.38 -36.52 -65.67
C ASN A 94 -43.23 -36.95 -66.59
N MET A 95 -42.09 -37.39 -66.03
CA MET A 95 -40.97 -37.92 -66.81
C MET A 95 -41.30 -39.22 -67.58
N ARG A 96 -42.28 -40.02 -67.12
CA ARG A 96 -42.77 -41.20 -67.86
C ARG A 96 -43.73 -40.83 -68.98
N GLU A 97 -44.50 -39.76 -68.79
CA GLU A 97 -45.50 -39.26 -69.74
C GLU A 97 -44.88 -38.37 -70.84
N LEU A 98 -43.62 -37.97 -70.70
CA LEU A 98 -42.90 -37.32 -71.79
C LEU A 98 -42.80 -38.28 -72.99
N PRO A 99 -42.98 -37.80 -74.24
CA PRO A 99 -42.92 -38.59 -75.47
C PRO A 99 -41.54 -39.25 -75.74
N PHE A 100 -40.58 -39.04 -74.84
CA PHE A 100 -39.21 -39.55 -74.88
C PHE A 100 -39.00 -40.83 -74.04
N SER A 101 -40.02 -41.33 -73.34
CA SER A 101 -39.89 -42.55 -72.51
C SER A 101 -39.76 -43.84 -73.33
N SER A 102 -40.13 -43.78 -74.62
CA SER A 102 -39.75 -44.76 -75.64
C SER A 102 -38.31 -44.50 -76.14
N LEU A 103 -37.32 -44.99 -75.38
CA LEU A 103 -35.89 -44.89 -75.70
C LEU A 103 -35.46 -45.56 -77.03
N ARG A 104 -36.39 -46.05 -77.84
CA ARG A 104 -36.14 -46.70 -79.14
C ARG A 104 -36.48 -45.85 -80.35
N SER A 105 -36.93 -44.61 -80.18
CA SER A 105 -37.10 -43.68 -81.31
C SER A 105 -35.73 -43.29 -81.89
N THR A 106 -35.34 -43.93 -82.99
CA THR A 106 -34.14 -43.59 -83.77
C THR A 106 -34.17 -42.12 -84.20
N TYR A 107 -35.34 -41.61 -84.58
CA TYR A 107 -35.56 -40.22 -84.98
C TYR A 107 -35.23 -39.21 -83.86
N PHE A 108 -35.65 -39.50 -82.62
CA PHE A 108 -35.30 -38.64 -81.49
C PHE A 108 -33.80 -38.66 -81.22
N ARG A 109 -33.18 -39.84 -81.27
CA ARG A 109 -31.73 -39.98 -81.10
C ARG A 109 -30.96 -39.20 -82.15
N GLU A 110 -31.41 -39.26 -83.40
CA GLU A 110 -30.82 -38.54 -84.53
C GLU A 110 -31.04 -37.03 -84.42
N THR A 111 -32.23 -36.57 -83.99
CA THR A 111 -32.53 -35.15 -83.76
C THR A 111 -31.73 -34.57 -82.59
N VAL A 112 -31.50 -35.34 -81.54
CA VAL A 112 -30.69 -34.95 -80.38
C VAL A 112 -29.19 -34.96 -80.72
N LEU A 113 -28.74 -35.94 -81.50
CA LEU A 113 -27.33 -36.03 -81.91
C LEU A 113 -26.97 -35.03 -83.01
N ASN A 114 -27.89 -34.72 -83.94
CA ASN A 114 -27.67 -33.75 -85.02
C ASN A 114 -27.90 -32.30 -84.59
N ASN A 115 -28.50 -32.05 -83.41
CA ASN A 115 -28.63 -30.70 -82.86
C ASN A 115 -27.31 -30.21 -82.24
N ASN A 116 -26.35 -29.88 -83.09
CA ASN A 116 -25.07 -29.28 -82.72
C ASN A 116 -25.24 -28.00 -81.87
N VAL A 117 -26.36 -27.28 -82.02
CA VAL A 117 -26.66 -26.05 -81.28
C VAL A 117 -26.73 -26.29 -79.77
N LEU A 118 -27.51 -27.28 -79.32
CA LEU A 118 -27.65 -27.60 -77.90
C LEU A 118 -26.33 -28.12 -77.32
N THR A 119 -25.60 -28.95 -78.07
CA THR A 119 -24.30 -29.47 -77.66
C THR A 119 -23.26 -28.36 -77.51
N ASN A 120 -23.25 -27.38 -78.41
CA ASN A 120 -22.36 -26.21 -78.33
C ASN A 120 -22.75 -25.27 -77.18
N GLN A 121 -24.04 -25.04 -76.95
CA GLN A 121 -24.52 -24.27 -75.79
C GLN A 121 -24.16 -24.95 -74.47
N LEU A 122 -24.31 -26.28 -74.40
CA LEU A 122 -23.90 -27.08 -73.23
C LEU A 122 -22.37 -27.00 -73.01
N ARG A 123 -21.58 -27.04 -74.08
CA ARG A 123 -20.11 -26.91 -74.00
C ARG A 123 -19.72 -25.51 -73.49
N SER A 124 -20.26 -24.46 -74.09
CA SER A 124 -19.99 -23.06 -73.69
C SER A 124 -20.42 -22.78 -72.25
N THR A 125 -21.58 -23.28 -71.82
CA THR A 125 -22.02 -23.13 -70.41
C THR A 125 -21.12 -23.91 -69.45
N LYS A 126 -20.63 -25.10 -69.84
CA LYS A 126 -19.65 -25.86 -69.07
C LYS A 126 -18.33 -25.12 -68.93
N GLU A 127 -17.80 -24.54 -70.01
CA GLU A 127 -16.58 -23.73 -69.99
C GLU A 127 -16.73 -22.49 -69.09
N LYS A 128 -17.85 -21.76 -69.20
CA LYS A 128 -18.17 -20.62 -68.32
C LYS A 128 -18.26 -21.04 -66.85
N LEU A 129 -18.83 -22.21 -66.58
CA LEU A 129 -18.92 -22.75 -65.23
C LEU A 129 -17.53 -23.07 -64.67
N GLU A 130 -16.67 -23.71 -65.44
CA GLU A 130 -15.29 -24.00 -65.01
C GLU A 130 -14.47 -22.73 -64.80
N GLN A 131 -14.60 -21.73 -65.67
CA GLN A 131 -13.97 -20.42 -65.50
C GLN A 131 -14.48 -19.70 -64.24
N SER A 132 -15.78 -19.79 -63.94
CA SER A 132 -16.35 -19.24 -62.71
C SER A 132 -15.85 -20.00 -61.47
N LYS A 133 -15.67 -21.32 -61.54
CA LYS A 133 -15.09 -22.11 -60.44
C LYS A 133 -13.64 -21.72 -60.15
N SER A 134 -12.82 -21.53 -61.18
CA SER A 134 -11.42 -21.08 -60.99
C SER A 134 -11.36 -19.67 -60.42
N SER A 135 -12.21 -18.75 -60.90
CA SER A 135 -12.31 -17.38 -60.35
C SER A 135 -12.75 -17.37 -58.88
N ASN A 136 -13.76 -18.17 -58.52
CA ASN A 136 -14.20 -18.32 -57.14
C ASN A 136 -13.12 -18.90 -56.22
N LYS A 137 -12.30 -19.83 -56.72
CA LYS A 137 -11.17 -20.37 -55.97
C LYS A 137 -10.14 -19.27 -55.66
N ASP A 138 -9.81 -18.43 -56.64
CA ASP A 138 -8.88 -17.32 -56.46
C ASP A 138 -9.42 -16.25 -55.49
N LEU A 139 -10.71 -15.92 -55.58
CA LEU A 139 -11.36 -15.02 -54.63
C LEU A 139 -11.37 -15.58 -53.19
N ASN A 140 -11.56 -16.90 -53.03
CA ASN A 140 -11.53 -17.53 -51.71
C ASN A 140 -10.11 -17.46 -51.10
N LEU A 141 -9.06 -17.70 -51.91
CA LEU A 141 -7.67 -17.53 -51.47
C LEU A 141 -7.39 -16.08 -51.05
N LYS A 142 -7.84 -15.11 -51.85
CA LYS A 142 -7.72 -13.68 -51.51
C LYS A 142 -8.46 -13.34 -50.21
N LEU A 143 -9.66 -13.86 -50.01
CA LEU A 143 -10.43 -13.67 -48.78
C LEU A 143 -9.71 -14.27 -47.57
N GLN A 144 -9.15 -15.48 -47.68
CA GLN A 144 -8.37 -16.10 -46.60
C GLN A 144 -7.13 -15.27 -46.26
N SER A 145 -6.39 -14.79 -47.26
CA SER A 145 -5.23 -13.90 -47.04
C SER A 145 -5.62 -12.56 -46.40
N ALA A 146 -6.82 -12.05 -46.66
CA ALA A 146 -7.32 -10.83 -46.04
C ALA A 146 -7.70 -11.05 -44.57
N ILE A 147 -8.36 -12.18 -44.26
CA ILE A 147 -8.70 -12.57 -42.88
C ILE A 147 -7.45 -12.76 -42.04
N GLU A 148 -6.40 -13.38 -42.60
CA GLU A 148 -5.14 -13.59 -41.87
C GLU A 148 -4.41 -12.26 -41.61
N ARG A 149 -4.38 -11.34 -42.58
CA ARG A 149 -3.89 -9.97 -42.37
C ARG A 149 -4.67 -9.23 -41.29
N GLU A 150 -6.01 -9.32 -41.29
CA GLU A 150 -6.85 -8.71 -40.26
C GLU A 150 -6.53 -9.25 -38.87
N LYS A 151 -6.30 -10.56 -38.74
CA LYS A 151 -5.89 -11.18 -37.47
C LYS A 151 -4.54 -10.66 -36.98
N ASN A 152 -3.57 -10.54 -37.88
CA ASN A 152 -2.24 -10.01 -37.54
C ASN A 152 -2.34 -8.55 -37.09
N PHE A 153 -3.11 -7.72 -37.80
CA PHE A 153 -3.34 -6.33 -37.39
C PHE A 153 -4.01 -6.22 -36.02
N LYS A 154 -5.00 -7.08 -35.71
CA LYS A 154 -5.62 -7.09 -34.38
C LYS A 154 -4.62 -7.48 -33.28
N GLN A 155 -3.70 -8.41 -33.58
CA GLN A 155 -2.65 -8.79 -32.64
C GLN A 155 -1.65 -7.65 -32.43
N GLU A 156 -1.20 -6.99 -33.49
CA GLU A 156 -0.31 -5.82 -33.42
C GLU A 156 -0.96 -4.68 -32.62
N LEU A 157 -2.24 -4.40 -32.86
CA LEU A 157 -2.98 -3.38 -32.15
C LEU A 157 -3.09 -3.72 -30.65
N SER A 158 -3.34 -4.99 -30.30
CA SER A 158 -3.34 -5.43 -28.90
C SER A 158 -1.97 -5.30 -28.23
N ILE A 159 -0.87 -5.54 -28.95
CA ILE A 159 0.49 -5.33 -28.43
C ILE A 159 0.75 -3.84 -28.21
N SER A 160 0.38 -3.00 -29.18
CA SER A 160 0.54 -1.54 -29.09
C SER A 160 -0.27 -0.94 -27.92
N GLU A 161 -1.51 -1.40 -27.70
CA GLU A 161 -2.32 -0.99 -26.56
C GLU A 161 -1.67 -1.33 -25.22
N LYS A 162 -1.07 -2.52 -25.09
CA LYS A 162 -0.33 -2.91 -23.88
C LYS A 162 0.91 -2.03 -23.65
N GLN A 163 1.68 -1.76 -24.70
CA GLN A 163 2.84 -0.87 -24.63
C GLN A 163 2.44 0.56 -24.22
N ASN A 164 1.33 1.07 -24.74
CA ASN A 164 0.79 2.38 -24.34
C ASN A 164 0.32 2.38 -22.88
N ALA A 165 -0.29 1.30 -22.41
CA ALA A 165 -0.67 1.17 -21.00
C ALA A 165 0.55 1.19 -20.07
N GLU A 166 1.62 0.45 -20.43
CA GLU A 166 2.87 0.41 -19.69
C GLU A 166 3.58 1.79 -19.68
N LEU A 167 3.67 2.46 -20.83
CA LEU A 167 4.25 3.80 -20.93
C LEU A 167 3.49 4.80 -20.06
N ASN A 168 2.16 4.73 -20.04
CA ASN A 168 1.31 5.59 -19.20
C ASN A 168 1.48 5.30 -17.70
N GLU A 169 1.78 4.06 -17.32
CA GLU A 169 2.13 3.73 -15.94
C GLU A 169 3.50 4.29 -15.55
N GLN A 170 4.51 4.16 -16.42
CA GLN A 170 5.83 4.74 -16.22
C GLN A 170 5.77 6.27 -16.09
N LEU A 171 4.98 6.95 -16.93
CA LEU A 171 4.78 8.40 -16.83
C LEU A 171 4.14 8.82 -15.49
N ARG A 172 3.19 8.04 -14.98
CA ARG A 172 2.58 8.28 -13.66
C ARG A 172 3.62 8.11 -12.54
N ALA A 173 4.47 7.09 -12.60
CA ALA A 173 5.53 6.88 -11.62
C ALA A 173 6.56 8.04 -11.62
N ILE A 174 7.01 8.48 -12.80
CA ILE A 174 7.93 9.62 -12.94
C ILE A 174 7.30 10.90 -12.39
N SER A 175 6.03 11.14 -12.67
CA SER A 175 5.29 12.30 -12.16
C SER A 175 5.24 12.31 -10.61
N GLN A 176 4.93 11.16 -10.00
CA GLN A 176 4.94 11.01 -8.54
C GLN A 176 6.34 11.25 -7.95
N GLN A 177 7.39 10.72 -8.57
CA GLN A 177 8.77 10.96 -8.14
C GLN A 177 9.15 12.44 -8.23
N LYS A 178 8.68 13.15 -9.26
CA LYS A 178 8.90 14.60 -9.41
C LYS A 178 8.19 15.41 -8.31
N ILE A 179 6.98 15.00 -7.92
CA ILE A 179 6.26 15.63 -6.81
C ILE A 179 7.00 15.38 -5.48
N GLN A 180 7.45 14.15 -5.24
CA GLN A 180 8.21 13.79 -4.03
C GLN A 180 9.53 14.57 -3.93
N THR A 181 10.30 14.65 -5.01
CA THR A 181 11.56 15.42 -5.04
C THR A 181 11.31 16.92 -4.78
N SER A 182 10.28 17.51 -5.39
CA SER A 182 9.90 18.90 -5.10
C SER A 182 9.50 19.12 -3.64
N CYS A 183 8.78 18.18 -3.02
CA CYS A 183 8.43 18.24 -1.61
C CYS A 183 9.67 18.18 -0.70
N MET A 184 10.61 17.28 -1.01
CA MET A 184 11.86 17.15 -0.28
C MET A 184 12.73 18.41 -0.38
N ASP A 185 12.74 19.09 -1.52
CA ASP A 185 13.49 20.34 -1.67
C ASP A 185 12.87 21.48 -0.84
N LYS A 186 11.54 21.58 -0.79
CA LYS A 186 10.85 22.51 0.12
C LYS A 186 11.22 22.23 1.59
N LEU A 187 11.17 20.97 2.01
CA LEU A 187 11.55 20.55 3.36
C LEU A 187 13.00 20.94 3.68
N LYS A 188 13.95 20.72 2.74
CA LYS A 188 15.35 21.12 2.92
C LYS A 188 15.49 22.63 3.09
N THR A 189 14.75 23.43 2.33
CA THR A 189 14.78 24.90 2.47
C THR A 189 14.23 25.35 3.82
N GLU A 190 13.17 24.71 4.32
CA GLU A 190 12.59 25.00 5.63
C GLU A 190 13.53 24.62 6.78
N ILE A 191 14.16 23.43 6.71
CA ILE A 191 15.19 23.01 7.66
C ILE A 191 16.37 23.99 7.67
N ALA A 192 16.82 24.46 6.50
CA ALA A 192 17.89 25.45 6.41
C ALA A 192 17.50 26.79 7.04
N LEU A 193 16.25 27.24 6.87
CA LEU A 193 15.72 28.46 7.50
C LEU A 193 15.66 28.32 9.02
N LEU A 194 15.14 27.20 9.52
CA LEU A 194 15.06 26.92 10.96
C LEU A 194 16.45 26.86 11.61
N ARG A 195 17.44 26.27 10.93
CA ARG A 195 18.84 26.26 11.39
C ARG A 195 19.41 27.68 11.52
N LYS A 196 19.16 28.55 10.55
CA LYS A 196 19.58 29.97 10.62
C LYS A 196 18.92 30.69 11.80
N GLN A 197 17.63 30.45 12.04
CA GLN A 197 16.92 31.03 13.17
C GLN A 197 17.46 30.52 14.52
N LEU A 198 17.83 29.24 14.60
CA LEU A 198 18.43 28.68 15.80
C LEU A 198 19.78 29.32 16.11
N ILE A 199 20.66 29.42 15.11
CA ILE A 199 21.97 30.08 15.25
C ILE A 199 21.80 31.54 15.73
N ALA A 200 20.89 32.30 15.14
CA ALA A 200 20.63 33.68 15.55
C ALA A 200 20.12 33.79 17.00
N LYS A 201 19.33 32.80 17.47
CA LYS A 201 18.88 32.73 18.86
C LYS A 201 20.03 32.40 19.81
N ASP A 202 20.91 31.49 19.41
CA ASP A 202 22.10 31.12 20.19
C ASP A 202 23.07 32.31 20.32
N GLU A 203 23.30 33.05 19.24
CA GLU A 203 24.08 34.30 19.23
C GLU A 203 23.46 35.36 20.14
N HIS A 204 22.14 35.56 20.08
CA HIS A 204 21.43 36.47 20.98
C HIS A 204 21.53 36.03 22.45
N CYS A 205 21.47 34.72 22.72
CA CYS A 205 21.65 34.18 24.07
C CYS A 205 23.07 34.43 24.60
N LEU A 206 24.09 34.23 23.75
CA LEU A 206 25.48 34.53 24.09
C LEU A 206 25.66 36.02 24.38
N TYR A 207 25.09 36.90 23.54
CA TYR A 207 25.10 38.34 23.77
C TYR A 207 24.51 38.71 25.14
N LEU A 208 23.33 38.19 25.48
CA LEU A 208 22.69 38.44 26.77
C LEU A 208 23.51 37.91 27.94
N LYS A 209 24.14 36.73 27.80
CA LYS A 209 25.04 36.18 28.83
C LYS A 209 26.24 37.08 29.08
N THR A 210 26.89 37.56 28.02
CA THR A 210 28.01 38.49 28.12
C THR A 210 27.58 39.79 28.78
N TYR A 211 26.44 40.36 28.36
CA TYR A 211 25.90 41.57 28.95
C TYR A 211 25.58 41.42 30.45
N CYS A 212 24.96 40.32 30.86
CA CYS A 212 24.71 40.03 32.27
C CYS A 212 26.02 39.93 33.06
N HIS A 213 27.04 39.26 32.51
CA HIS A 213 28.34 39.15 33.16
C HIS A 213 29.04 40.49 33.33
N GLU A 214 29.04 41.35 32.31
CA GLU A 214 29.59 42.72 32.39
C GLU A 214 28.88 43.54 33.47
N MET A 215 27.55 43.41 33.58
CA MET A 215 26.79 44.07 34.64
C MET A 215 27.16 43.54 36.02
N GLU A 216 27.30 42.23 36.20
CA GLU A 216 27.74 41.61 37.46
C GLU A 216 29.12 42.12 37.89
N VAL A 217 30.10 42.11 36.98
CA VAL A 217 31.45 42.64 37.24
C VAL A 217 31.40 44.12 37.62
N GLY A 218 30.59 44.91 36.90
CA GLY A 218 30.39 46.33 37.22
C GLY A 218 29.76 46.56 38.60
N TYR A 219 28.83 45.71 39.03
CA TYR A 219 28.26 45.76 40.38
C TYR A 219 29.28 45.36 41.45
N GLU A 220 30.06 44.30 41.22
CA GLU A 220 31.12 43.86 42.15
C GLU A 220 32.19 44.94 42.35
N GLN A 221 32.58 45.63 41.27
CA GLN A 221 33.52 46.74 41.34
C GLN A 221 32.98 47.91 42.16
N LYS A 222 31.73 48.33 41.92
CA LYS A 222 31.08 49.38 42.72
C LYS A 222 30.99 49.01 44.19
N LEU A 223 30.65 47.75 44.49
CA LEU A 223 30.59 47.25 45.86
C LEU A 223 31.97 47.25 46.54
N LYS A 224 33.04 46.97 45.78
CA LYS A 224 34.42 47.06 46.27
C LYS A 224 34.80 48.51 46.58
N GLU A 225 34.51 49.44 45.68
CA GLU A 225 34.74 50.88 45.87
C GLU A 225 33.98 51.43 47.09
N GLU A 226 32.72 51.03 47.29
CA GLU A 226 31.93 51.42 48.46
C GLU A 226 32.53 50.88 49.78
N LYS A 227 33.03 49.64 49.78
CA LYS A 227 33.74 49.05 50.93
C LYS A 227 35.04 49.81 51.23
N GLU A 228 35.83 50.13 50.22
CA GLU A 228 37.08 50.90 50.37
C GLU A 228 36.80 52.32 50.89
N LEU A 229 35.76 52.99 50.38
CA LEU A 229 35.33 54.30 50.86
C LEU A 229 34.87 54.24 52.33
N THR A 230 34.09 53.23 52.69
CA THR A 230 33.63 53.02 54.07
C THR A 230 34.82 52.79 55.00
N GLU A 231 35.82 52.01 54.57
CA GLU A 231 37.02 51.74 55.35
C GLU A 231 37.92 52.99 55.50
N LEU A 232 38.07 53.78 54.45
CA LEU A 232 38.76 55.07 54.51
C LEU A 232 38.08 56.03 55.50
N GLN A 233 36.75 56.10 55.48
CA GLN A 233 35.99 56.90 56.44
C GLN A 233 36.21 56.42 57.89
N ARG A 234 36.34 55.11 58.12
CA ARG A 234 36.70 54.57 59.45
C ARG A 234 38.10 54.98 59.88
N ARG A 235 39.10 54.88 58.98
CA ARG A 235 40.48 55.31 59.27
C ARG A 235 40.56 56.80 59.62
N MET A 236 39.88 57.65 58.86
CA MET A 236 39.81 59.08 59.17
C MET A 236 39.19 59.37 60.54
N ARG A 237 38.13 58.64 60.93
CA ARG A 237 37.54 58.77 62.27
C ARG A 237 38.51 58.31 63.35
N ALA A 238 39.15 57.14 63.16
CA ALA A 238 40.14 56.62 64.09
C ALA A 238 41.34 57.58 64.27
N ASP A 239 41.86 58.16 63.18
CA ASP A 239 42.93 59.15 63.22
C ASP A 239 42.49 60.43 63.95
N SER A 240 41.25 60.87 63.72
CA SER A 240 40.68 62.02 64.43
C SER A 240 40.53 61.74 65.93
N GLU A 241 40.05 60.56 66.30
CA GLU A 241 39.95 60.10 67.69
C GLU A 241 41.32 60.01 68.35
N GLN A 242 42.33 59.44 67.67
CA GLN A 242 43.71 59.40 68.16
C GLN A 242 44.30 60.79 68.38
N LYS A 243 44.06 61.73 67.45
CA LYS A 243 44.50 63.13 67.62
C LYS A 243 43.86 63.79 68.83
N MET A 244 42.55 63.58 69.05
CA MET A 244 41.83 64.09 70.22
C MET A 244 42.36 63.48 71.51
N LEU A 245 42.58 62.17 71.55
CA LEU A 245 43.16 61.47 72.69
C LEU A 245 44.56 61.98 73.01
N LYS A 246 45.40 62.21 72.00
CA LYS A 246 46.73 62.80 72.19
C LYS A 246 46.66 64.22 72.75
N GLN A 247 45.81 65.07 72.19
CA GLN A 247 45.58 66.43 72.71
C GLN A 247 45.11 66.41 74.18
N PHE A 248 44.23 65.47 74.51
CA PHE A 248 43.76 65.28 75.89
C PHE A 248 44.88 64.83 76.82
N GLN A 249 45.75 63.90 76.39
CA GLN A 249 46.93 63.48 77.15
C GLN A 249 47.94 64.61 77.33
N ASP A 250 48.20 65.40 76.28
CA ASP A 250 49.08 66.57 76.32
C ASP A 250 48.55 67.63 77.31
N LEU A 251 47.23 67.86 77.32
CA LEU A 251 46.58 68.73 78.32
C LEU A 251 46.68 68.15 79.74
N GLN A 252 46.43 66.85 79.91
CA GLN A 252 46.50 66.19 81.21
C GLN A 252 47.92 66.25 81.79
N THR A 253 48.95 66.03 80.97
CA THR A 253 50.35 66.14 81.38
C THR A 253 50.74 67.58 81.70
N SER A 254 50.26 68.56 80.94
CA SER A 254 50.42 69.99 81.27
C SER A 254 49.82 70.32 82.64
N VAL A 255 48.56 69.93 82.88
CA VAL A 255 47.88 70.17 84.17
C VAL A 255 48.60 69.46 85.32
N GLN A 256 49.08 68.23 85.10
CA GLN A 256 49.86 67.51 86.12
C GLN A 256 51.20 68.19 86.42
N SER A 257 51.87 68.73 85.40
CA SER A 257 53.08 69.55 85.57
C SER A 257 52.77 70.80 86.40
N ASP A 258 51.71 71.53 86.07
CA ASP A 258 51.26 72.71 86.83
C ASP A 258 50.92 72.36 88.28
N LEU A 259 50.20 71.25 88.51
CA LEU A 259 49.90 70.74 89.85
C LEU A 259 51.16 70.31 90.61
N ALA A 260 52.16 69.74 89.94
CA ALA A 260 53.43 69.36 90.56
C ALA A 260 54.20 70.62 91.02
N ILE A 261 54.21 71.68 90.20
CA ILE A 261 54.75 72.99 90.57
C ILE A 261 53.99 73.57 91.77
N LEU A 262 52.66 73.55 91.75
CA LEU A 262 51.82 74.01 92.86
C LEU A 262 52.03 73.17 94.13
N ARG A 263 52.23 71.86 94.03
CA ARG A 263 52.57 70.99 95.17
C ARG A 263 53.97 71.28 95.72
N GLN A 264 54.93 71.57 94.86
CA GLN A 264 56.27 71.99 95.26
C GLN A 264 56.24 73.35 95.99
N GLN A 265 55.36 74.26 95.57
CA GLN A 265 55.09 75.52 96.27
C GLN A 265 54.34 75.29 97.60
N ARG A 266 53.39 74.33 97.64
CA ARG A 266 52.60 74.01 98.83
C ARG A 266 53.39 73.26 99.90
N ASN A 267 54.36 72.43 99.53
CA ASN A 267 55.22 71.72 100.47
C ASN A 267 56.21 72.64 101.23
N GLN A 268 56.17 73.96 101.00
CA GLN A 268 56.80 74.96 101.86
C GLN A 268 55.86 75.48 102.97
N SER A 269 54.64 74.99 103.10
CA SER A 269 53.71 75.44 104.15
C SER A 269 52.76 74.35 104.62
N VAL A 270 52.94 73.98 105.89
CA VAL A 270 51.92 73.55 106.88
C VAL A 270 51.70 72.03 107.08
N PRO A 271 51.49 71.59 108.34
CA PRO A 271 51.65 70.21 108.83
C PRO A 271 50.37 69.35 108.84
N GLN A 272 50.62 68.09 109.20
CA GLN A 272 49.77 66.90 109.34
C GLN A 272 48.40 67.08 110.04
N GLY A 273 47.41 66.30 109.59
CA GLY A 273 46.13 66.07 110.27
C GLY A 273 45.41 64.80 109.78
N HIS A 274 44.84 64.07 110.73
CA HIS A 274 44.38 62.66 110.76
C HIS A 274 43.02 62.35 110.07
N PRO A 275 42.59 61.06 110.00
CA PRO A 275 41.60 60.50 109.07
C PRO A 275 40.17 60.47 109.64
N ASN A 276 39.17 60.17 108.79
CA ASN A 276 37.89 59.63 109.23
C ASN A 276 37.12 58.84 108.17
N ASP A 277 36.34 57.90 108.70
CA ASP A 277 35.64 56.76 108.11
C ASP A 277 34.30 57.05 107.40
N SER A 278 33.92 56.06 106.57
CA SER A 278 32.56 55.53 106.31
C SER A 278 31.47 56.40 105.65
N PHE A 279 30.82 55.89 104.59
CA PHE A 279 29.54 55.14 104.69
C PHE A 279 29.01 54.69 103.31
N MET A 280 27.99 53.83 103.38
CA MET A 280 27.47 52.82 102.46
C MET A 280 26.65 53.23 101.21
N SER A 281 26.24 52.17 100.50
CA SER A 281 24.96 51.96 99.75
C SER A 281 24.98 52.35 98.27
N ASP A 282 24.33 51.69 97.32
CA ASP A 282 23.51 50.46 97.25
C ASP A 282 23.16 50.22 95.75
N GLN A 283 22.71 49.00 95.41
CA GLN A 283 21.76 48.71 94.30
C GLN A 283 22.20 48.96 92.83
N SER A 284 21.79 48.23 91.80
CA SER A 284 20.79 47.17 91.62
C SER A 284 21.00 46.48 90.25
N TYR A 285 20.54 45.22 90.18
CA TYR A 285 20.18 44.46 88.97
C TYR A 285 19.37 45.28 87.96
N PHE A 286 19.55 45.06 86.65
CA PHE A 286 18.45 44.82 85.68
C PHE A 286 19.00 44.48 84.28
N SER A 287 18.73 43.25 83.83
CA SER A 287 18.62 42.90 82.40
C SER A 287 17.25 43.35 81.88
N PRO A 288 17.17 43.79 80.61
CA PRO A 288 15.99 43.53 79.79
C PRO A 288 16.41 42.89 78.46
N THR A 289 16.11 41.62 78.21
CA THR A 289 14.94 41.17 77.43
C THR A 289 14.72 41.96 76.13
N ASN A 290 15.00 41.27 75.02
CA ASN A 290 14.32 41.43 73.72
C ASN A 290 12.80 41.41 73.94
N PRO A 291 12.07 42.42 73.43
CA PRO A 291 10.96 42.08 72.54
C PRO A 291 10.79 43.12 71.42
N PHE A 292 9.86 42.85 70.49
CA PHE A 292 9.45 43.64 69.33
C PHE A 292 10.19 43.28 68.02
N ARG A 293 9.54 43.02 66.89
CA ARG A 293 8.11 43.00 66.51
C ARG A 293 8.02 42.59 65.03
N ASN A 294 6.79 42.26 64.63
CA ASN A 294 6.21 42.31 63.28
C ASN A 294 6.29 41.00 62.47
N HIS A 295 5.22 40.22 62.45
CA HIS A 295 3.97 40.42 61.69
C HIS A 295 4.10 40.13 60.19
N SER A 296 3.35 39.09 59.80
CA SER A 296 2.34 39.14 58.74
C SER A 296 2.83 39.15 57.28
N ARG A 297 2.54 38.03 56.60
CA ARG A 297 1.77 37.90 55.34
C ARG A 297 2.09 36.51 54.78
N ASN A 298 1.22 35.52 54.83
CA ASN A 298 -0.03 35.42 54.07
C ASN A 298 0.17 35.68 52.57
N SER A 299 0.43 34.61 51.81
CA SER A 299 0.00 34.53 50.41
C SER A 299 0.06 33.09 49.90
N ARG A 300 -1.13 32.49 49.85
CA ARG A 300 -1.55 31.48 48.88
C ARG A 300 -1.06 31.81 47.46
N SER A 301 -0.57 30.81 46.75
CA SER A 301 -0.94 30.50 45.34
C SER A 301 -0.54 29.04 45.13
N TYR A 302 -1.43 28.05 44.90
CA TYR A 302 -2.36 27.87 43.78
C TYR A 302 -1.76 28.22 42.42
N ARG A 303 -1.08 27.24 41.80
CA ARG A 303 -1.21 26.97 40.37
C ARG A 303 -1.15 25.48 40.10
N GLY A 304 -2.33 24.90 39.90
CA GLY A 304 -2.48 23.77 39.00
C GLY A 304 -2.53 24.24 37.54
N ARG A 305 -2.62 23.23 36.67
CA ARG A 305 -2.74 23.25 35.20
C ARG A 305 -1.42 23.46 34.46
N GLY A 306 -1.11 22.68 33.43
CA GLY A 306 -1.92 21.68 32.78
C GLY A 306 -1.14 20.93 31.71
N ARG A 307 -1.71 19.79 31.36
CA ARG A 307 -1.41 19.03 30.15
C ARG A 307 -1.60 19.91 28.92
N PHE A 308 -0.65 19.84 27.99
CA PHE A 308 -0.93 19.57 26.59
C PHE A 308 0.16 18.64 26.07
#